data_AF-A0A2V1B3D2-F1
#
_entry.id   AF-A0A2V1B3D2-F1
#
_cell.length_a   1.000
_cell.length_b   1.000
_cell.length_c   1.000
_cell.angle_alpha   90.00
_cell.angle_beta   90.00
_cell.angle_gamma   90.00
#
_symmetry.space_group_name_H-M   'P 1'
#
loop_
_entity.id
_entity.type
_entity.pdbx_description
1 polymer ?
#
loop_
_entity_poly.entity_id
_entity_poly.type
_entity_poly.pdbx_seq_one_letter_code
_entity_poly.pdbx_strand_id
1 'polypeptide(L)'
;MAALIVPADTYGIHVLYEPAPPVVTSVDIVALHGLGGGCYSTWAADNGCVWLRDLLKEDADTARIMTYGYDAAMWKKAPKDAPCKFGRNFLSALDNKRLKRDQGNRRPLILVAHSLGGIVVKEALIYAHDRQDLYGDLLRSVRHIVFFGTPHQGTDPASLAGVLNKIGKWVTNANDTSVLENLSLWSQPVLQTNQKFVNLADALSFTTYVEEDTLHGATVRIHEGSATLNKPRERVITIAANHKTMCKFGSRAQYQIIGDRFIKILDDLESRKAEDEALAERLAELPTPSASLPLACSTDPPI
;
A
#
# COMPACT_ATOMS: atom_id res chain seq x y z
N MET A 1 18.90 -27.02 -5.59
CA MET A 1 18.60 -25.57 -5.59
C MET A 1 19.01 -25.01 -4.24
N ALA A 2 19.68 -23.85 -4.21
CA ALA A 2 19.94 -23.16 -2.94
C ALA A 2 18.60 -22.77 -2.29
N ALA A 3 18.47 -22.94 -0.98
CA ALA A 3 17.28 -22.51 -0.26
C ALA A 3 17.13 -20.97 -0.39
N LEU A 4 15.94 -20.50 -0.76
CA LEU A 4 15.66 -19.06 -0.76
C LEU A 4 15.59 -18.58 0.69
N ILE A 5 16.49 -17.67 1.05
CA ILE A 5 16.53 -17.10 2.39
C ILE A 5 15.62 -15.88 2.43
N VAL A 6 14.69 -15.87 3.38
CA VAL A 6 13.89 -14.68 3.71
C VAL A 6 14.66 -13.90 4.76
N PRO A 7 15.07 -12.65 4.48
CA PRO A 7 15.72 -11.81 5.49
C PRO A 7 14.79 -11.55 6.68
N ALA A 8 15.38 -11.22 7.83
CA ALA A 8 14.61 -10.78 8.99
C ALA A 8 13.89 -9.46 8.69
N ASP A 9 12.69 -9.30 9.25
CA ASP A 9 11.94 -8.06 9.13
C ASP A 9 12.60 -6.95 9.97
N THR A 10 12.77 -5.78 9.35
CA THR A 10 13.34 -4.57 9.96
C THR A 10 12.58 -3.33 9.50
N TYR A 11 12.82 -2.19 10.14
CA TYR A 11 12.17 -0.92 9.79
C TYR A 11 12.95 -0.13 8.74
N GLY A 12 12.23 0.70 7.98
CA GLY A 12 12.78 1.55 6.93
C GLY A 12 12.61 0.98 5.53
N ILE A 13 13.21 1.65 4.53
CA ILE A 13 13.15 1.23 3.12
C ILE A 13 14.28 0.26 2.80
N HIS A 14 13.90 -0.93 2.37
CA HIS A 14 14.79 -1.98 1.89
C HIS A 14 14.68 -2.13 0.38
N VAL A 15 15.82 -2.15 -0.31
CA VAL A 15 15.88 -2.42 -1.75
C VAL A 15 15.93 -3.93 -1.94
N LEU A 16 14.96 -4.48 -2.67
CA LEU A 16 14.86 -5.90 -2.99
C LEU A 16 15.53 -6.21 -4.33
N TYR A 17 15.37 -5.30 -5.29
CA TYR A 17 15.98 -5.37 -6.60
C TYR A 17 16.26 -3.96 -7.11
N GLU A 18 17.40 -3.78 -7.75
CA GLU A 18 17.76 -2.57 -8.46
C GLU A 18 18.50 -2.96 -9.75
N PRO A 19 18.11 -2.41 -10.91
CA PRO A 19 18.78 -2.72 -12.16
C PRO A 19 20.25 -2.27 -12.11
N ALA A 20 21.15 -3.13 -12.55
CA ALA A 20 22.56 -2.79 -12.67
C ALA A 20 22.81 -1.98 -13.95
N PRO A 21 23.79 -1.05 -13.97
CA PRO A 21 24.21 -0.40 -15.21
C PRO A 21 24.56 -1.44 -16.29
N PRO A 22 24.21 -1.19 -17.56
CA PRO A 22 23.73 0.08 -18.14
C PRO A 22 22.20 0.29 -18.09
N VAL A 23 21.44 -0.60 -17.44
CA VAL A 23 19.97 -0.49 -17.41
C VAL A 23 19.55 0.75 -16.63
N VAL A 24 18.81 1.64 -17.28
CA VAL A 24 18.27 2.85 -16.64
C VAL A 24 16.99 2.48 -15.90
N THR A 25 16.93 2.81 -14.61
CA THR A 25 15.73 2.57 -13.81
C THR A 25 14.56 3.44 -14.28
N SER A 26 13.51 2.79 -14.77
CA SER A 26 12.33 3.42 -15.40
C SER A 26 11.23 3.76 -14.40
N VAL A 27 11.09 2.98 -13.33
CA VAL A 27 10.01 3.09 -12.33
C VAL A 27 10.49 2.62 -10.96
N ASP A 28 9.95 3.21 -9.91
CA ASP A 28 10.08 2.70 -8.54
C ASP A 28 8.81 1.96 -8.12
N ILE A 29 8.96 0.79 -7.52
CA ILE A 29 7.87 0.00 -6.94
C ILE A 29 8.13 -0.13 -5.44
N VAL A 30 7.19 0.29 -4.59
CA VAL A 30 7.38 0.29 -3.13
C VAL A 30 6.24 -0.42 -2.41
N ALA A 31 6.57 -1.50 -1.70
CA ALA A 31 5.61 -2.38 -1.05
C ALA A 31 5.52 -2.18 0.48
N LEU A 32 4.29 -2.01 1.00
CA LEU A 32 4.00 -1.78 2.41
C LEU A 32 3.17 -2.93 2.98
N HIS A 33 3.66 -3.51 4.07
CA HIS A 33 2.98 -4.59 4.78
C HIS A 33 1.83 -4.08 5.65
N GLY A 34 0.95 -4.99 6.07
CA GLY A 34 -0.14 -4.72 7.01
C GLY A 34 0.21 -5.03 8.48
N LEU A 35 -0.83 -5.01 9.33
CA LEU A 35 -0.76 -5.39 10.73
C LEU A 35 -0.34 -6.87 10.90
N GLY A 36 0.65 -7.10 11.76
CA GLY A 36 1.22 -8.44 12.02
C GLY A 36 2.12 -8.97 10.90
N GLY A 37 2.37 -8.17 9.87
CA GLY A 37 3.33 -8.46 8.82
C GLY A 37 4.65 -7.74 9.01
N GLY A 38 5.53 -7.88 8.01
CA GLY A 38 6.83 -7.23 7.96
C GLY A 38 7.31 -7.03 6.53
N CYS A 39 8.42 -6.31 6.37
CA CYS A 39 8.93 -5.89 5.06
C CYS A 39 9.32 -7.06 4.14
N TYR A 40 9.63 -8.23 4.68
CA TYR A 40 9.85 -9.45 3.91
C TYR A 40 8.74 -10.48 4.13
N SER A 41 8.35 -10.73 5.39
CA SER A 41 7.46 -11.84 5.74
C SER A 41 6.06 -11.75 5.14
N THR A 42 5.55 -10.54 4.86
CA THR A 42 4.25 -10.37 4.19
C THR A 42 4.26 -10.89 2.76
N TRP A 43 5.41 -10.80 2.08
CA TRP A 43 5.57 -11.11 0.66
C TRP A 43 6.25 -12.46 0.42
N ALA A 44 6.63 -13.14 1.50
CA ALA A 44 7.31 -14.44 1.47
C ALA A 44 6.30 -15.60 1.52
N ALA A 45 6.39 -16.53 0.59
CA ALA A 45 5.75 -17.84 0.68
C ALA A 45 6.53 -18.80 1.59
N ASP A 46 5.91 -19.93 1.97
CA ASP A 46 6.49 -20.89 2.90
C ASP A 46 7.78 -21.56 2.38
N ASN A 47 7.96 -21.59 1.06
CA ASN A 47 9.19 -22.06 0.42
C ASN A 47 10.32 -21.02 0.37
N GLY A 48 10.13 -19.85 1.01
CA GLY A 48 11.11 -18.77 1.08
C GLY A 48 11.12 -17.81 -0.11
N CYS A 49 10.25 -18.03 -1.11
CA CYS A 49 10.10 -17.14 -2.25
C CYS A 49 9.48 -15.82 -1.83
N VAL A 50 10.22 -14.72 -2.00
CA VAL A 50 9.74 -13.35 -1.83
C VAL A 50 9.40 -12.83 -3.22
N TRP A 51 8.14 -12.93 -3.65
CA TRP A 51 7.78 -12.74 -5.06
C TRP A 51 8.17 -11.37 -5.62
N LEU A 52 8.21 -10.31 -4.79
CA LEU A 52 8.71 -9.00 -5.19
C LEU A 52 10.19 -9.03 -5.63
N ARG A 53 11.02 -9.83 -4.94
CA ARG A 53 12.45 -10.01 -5.20
C ARG A 53 12.72 -11.11 -6.22
N ASP A 54 11.92 -12.16 -6.22
CA ASP A 54 12.24 -13.42 -6.91
C ASP A 54 11.47 -13.59 -8.21
N LEU A 55 10.27 -13.01 -8.35
CA LEU A 55 9.40 -13.17 -9.52
C LEU A 55 9.18 -11.84 -10.25
N LEU A 56 8.68 -10.81 -9.55
CA LEU A 56 8.37 -9.51 -10.14
C LEU A 56 9.59 -8.86 -10.81
N LYS A 57 10.80 -9.07 -10.27
CA LYS A 57 12.03 -8.53 -10.89
C LYS A 57 12.27 -9.01 -12.33
N GLU A 58 11.72 -10.16 -12.73
CA GLU A 58 11.94 -10.69 -14.08
C GLU A 58 10.90 -10.13 -15.06
N ASP A 59 9.72 -9.72 -14.57
CA ASP A 59 8.70 -9.04 -15.39
C ASP A 59 8.87 -7.51 -15.38
N ALA A 60 9.60 -6.99 -14.40
CA ALA A 60 9.87 -5.57 -14.18
C ALA A 60 11.39 -5.33 -14.04
N ASP A 61 12.16 -5.82 -14.99
CA ASP A 61 13.63 -5.84 -14.96
C ASP A 61 14.27 -4.44 -15.00
N THR A 62 13.55 -3.42 -15.46
CA THR A 62 13.94 -2.00 -15.41
C THR A 62 13.44 -1.26 -14.16
N ALA A 63 12.66 -1.92 -13.30
CA ALA A 63 12.10 -1.32 -12.09
C ALA A 63 13.06 -1.45 -10.90
N ARG A 64 13.11 -0.42 -10.04
CA ARG A 64 13.66 -0.57 -8.69
C ARG A 64 12.56 -1.01 -7.75
N ILE A 65 12.73 -2.17 -7.13
CA ILE A 65 11.73 -2.78 -6.25
C ILE A 65 12.19 -2.64 -4.80
N MET A 66 11.32 -2.06 -3.98
CA MET A 66 11.57 -1.77 -2.58
C MET A 66 10.42 -2.22 -1.70
N THR A 67 10.69 -2.41 -0.42
CA THR A 67 9.69 -2.60 0.61
C THR A 67 9.95 -1.65 1.77
N TYR A 68 8.90 -1.26 2.47
CA TYR A 68 8.99 -0.44 3.66
C TYR A 68 8.49 -1.20 4.88
N GLY A 69 9.36 -1.33 5.88
CA GLY A 69 9.04 -1.87 7.19
C GLY A 69 8.71 -0.78 8.19
N TYR A 70 7.67 -0.97 8.97
CA TYR A 70 7.31 -0.09 10.09
C TYR A 70 6.76 -0.90 11.26
N ASP A 71 6.71 -0.28 12.45
CA ASP A 71 6.19 -0.95 13.63
C ASP A 71 4.65 -1.08 13.53
N ALA A 72 4.21 -2.09 12.80
CA ALA A 72 2.79 -2.37 12.67
C ALA A 72 2.20 -2.92 13.99
N ALA A 73 3.01 -3.36 14.95
CA ALA A 73 2.48 -3.73 16.27
C ALA A 73 1.99 -2.50 17.05
N MET A 74 2.47 -1.29 16.73
CA MET A 74 1.98 -0.05 17.34
C MET A 74 0.52 0.27 17.00
N TRP A 75 -0.04 -0.31 15.93
CA TRP A 75 -1.50 -0.29 15.75
C TRP A 75 -2.19 -0.85 17.00
N LYS A 76 -1.71 -1.98 17.54
CA LYS A 76 -2.25 -2.62 18.76
C LYS A 76 -2.29 -1.71 19.99
N LYS A 77 -1.41 -0.71 20.06
CA LYS A 77 -1.31 0.21 21.22
C LYS A 77 -2.18 1.47 21.06
N ALA A 78 -2.88 1.58 19.93
CA ALA A 78 -3.95 2.53 19.65
C ALA A 78 -3.70 4.03 19.97
N PRO A 79 -2.53 4.63 19.65
CA PRO A 79 -2.49 6.08 19.56
C PRO A 79 -3.40 6.52 18.40
N LYS A 80 -4.34 7.45 18.66
CA LYS A 80 -5.33 7.92 17.65
C LYS A 80 -4.65 8.51 16.40
N ASP A 81 -3.41 8.97 16.54
CA ASP A 81 -2.54 9.53 15.52
C ASP A 81 -1.65 8.49 14.80
N ALA A 82 -1.75 7.20 15.13
CA ALA A 82 -0.91 6.16 14.51
C ALA A 82 -0.95 6.15 12.98
N PRO A 83 -2.12 6.19 12.30
CA PRO A 83 -2.17 6.22 10.84
C PRO A 83 -1.39 7.40 10.25
N CYS A 84 -1.63 8.60 10.77
CA CYS A 84 -0.98 9.83 10.35
C CYS A 84 0.53 9.75 10.55
N LYS A 85 0.98 9.28 11.71
CA LYS A 85 2.40 9.11 12.03
C LYS A 85 3.08 8.13 11.09
N PHE A 86 2.46 6.98 10.82
CA PHE A 86 3.00 6.02 9.87
C PHE A 86 3.05 6.57 8.46
N GLY A 87 2.00 7.27 8.02
CA GLY A 87 1.95 7.90 6.70
C GLY A 87 3.06 8.93 6.51
N ARG A 88 3.24 9.83 7.50
CA ARG A 88 4.32 10.84 7.49
C ARG A 88 5.71 10.21 7.48
N ASN A 89 5.95 9.22 8.34
CA ASN A 89 7.23 8.53 8.41
C ASN A 89 7.55 7.80 7.09
N PHE A 90 6.55 7.13 6.52
CA PHE A 90 6.69 6.49 5.21
C PHE A 90 7.01 7.50 4.11
N LEU A 91 6.24 8.59 4.02
CA LEU A 91 6.44 9.63 3.01
C LEU A 91 7.85 10.23 3.10
N SER A 92 8.28 10.60 4.32
CA SER A 92 9.61 11.16 4.54
C SER A 92 10.73 10.16 4.21
N ALA A 93 10.57 8.88 4.59
CA ALA A 93 11.54 7.84 4.24
C ALA A 93 11.64 7.66 2.72
N LEU A 94 10.50 7.66 2.03
CA LEU A 94 10.42 7.50 0.58
C LEU A 94 11.04 8.68 -0.15
N ASP A 95 10.69 9.90 0.24
CA ASP A 95 11.25 11.12 -0.33
C ASP A 95 12.77 11.17 -0.19
N ASN A 96 13.29 10.92 1.01
CA ASN A 96 14.74 10.84 1.26
C ASN A 96 15.45 9.76 0.43
N LYS A 97 14.80 8.61 0.20
CA LYS A 97 15.37 7.52 -0.60
C LYS A 97 15.44 7.89 -2.08
N ARG A 98 14.41 8.59 -2.57
CA ARG A 98 14.28 9.00 -3.98
C ARG A 98 15.14 10.22 -4.31
N LEU A 99 15.13 11.28 -3.49
CA LEU A 99 15.95 12.48 -3.69
C LEU A 99 17.44 12.18 -3.85
N LYS A 100 17.98 11.25 -3.04
CA LYS A 100 19.39 10.84 -3.12
C LYS A 100 19.79 10.21 -4.46
N ARG A 101 18.83 9.69 -5.23
CA ARG A 101 19.10 8.82 -6.39
C ARG A 101 18.46 9.27 -7.69
N ASP A 102 17.41 10.08 -7.62
CA ASP A 102 16.64 10.44 -8.79
C ASP A 102 17.21 11.70 -9.49
N GLN A 103 18.18 12.42 -8.92
CA GLN A 103 18.86 13.60 -9.51
C GLN A 103 17.88 14.63 -10.13
N GLY A 104 16.68 14.79 -9.56
CA GLY A 104 15.64 15.69 -10.07
C GLY A 104 14.69 15.08 -11.12
N ASN A 105 14.80 13.78 -11.43
CA ASN A 105 13.89 13.11 -12.34
C ASN A 105 12.63 12.64 -11.60
N ARG A 106 11.44 13.04 -12.10
CA ARG A 106 10.13 12.63 -11.57
C ARG A 106 9.82 11.19 -11.97
N ARG A 107 10.67 10.24 -11.59
CA ARG A 107 10.52 8.83 -11.95
C ARG A 107 9.12 8.34 -11.52
N PRO A 108 8.38 7.65 -12.39
CA PRO A 108 7.13 6.99 -12.04
C PRO A 108 7.26 6.15 -10.76
N LEU A 109 6.21 6.18 -9.94
CA LEU A 109 6.11 5.46 -8.68
C LEU A 109 4.83 4.61 -8.66
N ILE A 110 5.02 3.31 -8.40
CA ILE A 110 3.95 2.37 -8.10
C ILE A 110 4.02 2.02 -6.62
N LEU A 111 2.90 2.18 -5.92
CA LEU A 111 2.78 1.76 -4.52
C LEU A 111 2.04 0.43 -4.45
N VAL A 112 2.53 -0.49 -3.63
CA VAL A 112 1.89 -1.77 -3.36
C VAL A 112 1.60 -1.84 -1.87
N ALA A 113 0.37 -2.15 -1.48
CA ALA A 113 -0.01 -2.10 -0.08
C ALA A 113 -0.94 -3.24 0.31
N HIS A 114 -0.59 -3.90 1.41
CA HIS A 114 -1.42 -4.95 2.01
C HIS A 114 -2.17 -4.42 3.23
N SER A 115 -3.47 -4.68 3.28
CA SER A 115 -4.33 -4.43 4.44
C SER A 115 -4.17 -3.00 5.00
N LEU A 116 -3.85 -2.83 6.28
CA LEU A 116 -3.65 -1.52 6.90
C LEU A 116 -2.45 -0.75 6.35
N GLY A 117 -1.51 -1.40 5.65
CA GLY A 117 -0.48 -0.70 4.88
C GLY A 117 -1.08 0.21 3.80
N GLY A 118 -2.28 -0.12 3.29
CA GLY A 118 -2.99 0.73 2.35
C GLY A 118 -3.52 2.01 2.99
N ILE A 119 -3.88 1.98 4.28
CA ILE A 119 -4.24 3.18 5.04
C ILE A 119 -3.02 4.08 5.25
N VAL A 120 -1.85 3.48 5.53
CA VAL A 120 -0.57 4.22 5.61
C VAL A 120 -0.25 4.92 4.29
N VAL A 121 -0.44 4.24 3.16
CA VAL A 121 -0.29 4.87 1.83
C VAL A 121 -1.23 6.04 1.65
N LYS A 122 -2.52 5.88 1.98
CA LYS A 122 -3.49 6.98 1.83
C LYS A 122 -3.13 8.19 2.68
N GLU A 123 -2.79 8.00 3.95
CA GLU A 123 -2.33 9.09 4.85
C GLU A 123 -1.08 9.79 4.30
N ALA A 124 -0.12 9.02 3.77
CA ALA A 124 1.07 9.60 3.13
C ALA A 124 0.70 10.49 1.93
N LEU A 125 -0.22 10.06 1.07
CA LEU A 125 -0.62 10.83 -0.11
C LEU A 125 -1.50 12.04 0.24
N ILE A 126 -2.38 11.92 1.24
CA ILE A 126 -3.14 13.05 1.78
C ILE A 126 -2.15 14.09 2.34
N TYR A 127 -1.18 13.66 3.14
CA TYR A 127 -0.19 14.59 3.70
C TYR A 127 0.71 15.20 2.61
N ALA A 128 1.06 14.44 1.57
CA ALA A 128 1.80 14.97 0.43
C ALA A 128 0.99 16.03 -0.34
N HIS A 129 -0.33 15.84 -0.43
CA HIS A 129 -1.25 16.82 -1.02
C HIS A 129 -1.39 18.08 -0.16
N ASP A 130 -1.48 17.92 1.16
CA ASP A 130 -1.54 19.06 2.09
C ASP A 130 -0.22 19.85 2.13
N ARG A 131 0.91 19.20 1.82
CA ARG A 131 2.26 19.76 1.81
C ARG A 131 2.89 19.71 0.43
N GLN A 132 2.18 20.23 -0.59
CA GLN A 132 2.71 20.26 -1.97
C GLN A 132 4.03 21.03 -2.09
N ASP A 133 4.29 21.97 -1.17
CA ASP A 133 5.56 22.72 -1.06
C ASP A 133 6.76 21.81 -0.82
N LEU A 134 6.57 20.68 -0.13
CA LEU A 134 7.62 19.71 0.15
C LEU A 134 7.53 18.46 -0.73
N TYR A 135 6.32 17.93 -0.93
CA TYR A 135 6.11 16.59 -1.48
C TYR A 135 5.35 16.57 -2.80
N GLY A 136 5.12 17.74 -3.42
CA GLY A 136 4.33 17.84 -4.65
C GLY A 136 4.93 17.02 -5.81
N ASP A 137 6.25 16.99 -5.97
CA ASP A 137 6.92 16.16 -6.98
C ASP A 137 6.75 14.65 -6.72
N LEU A 138 6.80 14.23 -5.45
CA LEU A 138 6.59 12.84 -5.06
C LEU A 138 5.15 12.42 -5.33
N LEU A 139 4.17 13.23 -4.91
CA LEU A 139 2.76 12.98 -5.18
C LEU A 139 2.50 12.85 -6.69
N ARG A 140 3.05 13.79 -7.47
CA ARG A 140 2.99 13.77 -8.94
C ARG A 140 3.86 12.71 -9.59
N SER A 141 4.61 11.91 -8.84
CA SER A 141 5.27 10.71 -9.36
C SER A 141 4.40 9.46 -9.22
N VAL A 142 3.40 9.47 -8.33
CA VAL A 142 2.53 8.31 -8.12
C VAL A 142 1.67 8.10 -9.36
N ARG A 143 1.79 6.92 -9.97
CA ARG A 143 1.06 6.58 -11.21
C ARG A 143 0.03 5.50 -11.01
N HIS A 144 0.31 4.57 -10.10
CA HIS A 144 -0.57 3.44 -9.84
C HIS A 144 -0.42 2.96 -8.40
N ILE A 145 -1.51 2.47 -7.83
CA ILE A 145 -1.51 1.88 -6.49
C ILE A 145 -2.16 0.49 -6.55
N VAL A 146 -1.46 -0.52 -6.07
CA VAL A 146 -1.92 -1.90 -5.98
C VAL A 146 -2.29 -2.20 -4.53
N PHE A 147 -3.56 -2.43 -4.25
CA PHE A 147 -4.07 -2.79 -2.94
C PHE A 147 -4.36 -4.29 -2.84
N PHE A 148 -3.94 -4.91 -1.75
CA PHE A 148 -4.30 -6.26 -1.36
C PHE A 148 -5.13 -6.20 -0.08
N GLY A 149 -6.45 -6.42 -0.17
CA GLY A 149 -7.34 -6.49 0.99
C GLY A 149 -7.35 -5.23 1.86
N THR A 150 -7.09 -4.04 1.30
CA THR A 150 -7.11 -2.80 2.08
C THR A 150 -8.56 -2.43 2.43
N PRO A 151 -8.89 -2.04 3.67
CA PRO A 151 -10.24 -1.58 4.01
C PRO A 151 -10.48 -0.14 3.51
N HIS A 152 -10.93 0.00 2.27
CA HIS A 152 -11.24 1.26 1.59
C HIS A 152 -12.56 1.90 1.98
N GLN A 153 -13.57 1.09 2.27
CA GLN A 153 -14.94 1.52 2.51
C GLN A 153 -15.41 1.04 3.87
N GLY A 154 -15.99 1.98 4.62
CA GLY A 154 -16.74 1.73 5.83
C GLY A 154 -17.68 2.91 6.00
N THR A 155 -18.95 2.73 5.74
CA THR A 155 -19.99 3.67 6.19
C THR A 155 -20.55 3.23 7.54
N ASP A 156 -20.30 1.97 7.93
CA ASP A 156 -20.72 1.40 9.20
C ASP A 156 -19.55 0.69 9.91
N PRO A 157 -19.26 1.02 11.18
CA PRO A 157 -18.27 0.37 12.03
C PRO A 157 -18.25 -1.17 12.00
N ALA A 158 -19.38 -1.83 11.75
CA ALA A 158 -19.46 -3.30 11.69
C ALA A 158 -18.64 -3.92 10.54
N SER A 159 -18.59 -3.26 9.38
CA SER A 159 -17.85 -3.77 8.20
C SER A 159 -16.34 -3.67 8.41
N LEU A 160 -15.90 -2.56 9.00
CA LEU A 160 -14.50 -2.36 9.37
C LEU A 160 -14.09 -3.29 10.51
N ALA A 161 -14.96 -3.49 11.51
CA ALA A 161 -14.77 -4.49 12.56
C ALA A 161 -14.67 -5.92 11.98
N GLY A 162 -15.41 -6.24 10.92
CA GLY A 162 -15.30 -7.53 10.22
C GLY A 162 -13.90 -7.76 9.62
N VAL A 163 -13.39 -6.80 8.85
CA VAL A 163 -12.02 -6.85 8.28
C VAL A 163 -10.98 -6.90 9.39
N LEU A 164 -11.15 -6.06 10.40
CA LEU A 164 -10.25 -6.00 11.54
C LEU A 164 -10.29 -7.26 12.41
N ASN A 165 -11.44 -7.94 12.55
CA ASN A 165 -11.56 -9.23 13.23
C ASN A 165 -10.80 -10.32 12.49
N LYS A 166 -10.84 -10.32 11.16
CA LYS A 166 -10.01 -11.23 10.36
C LYS A 166 -8.54 -10.96 10.65
N ILE A 167 -8.10 -9.71 10.62
CA ILE A 167 -6.72 -9.34 10.93
C ILE A 167 -6.35 -9.71 12.38
N GLY A 168 -7.21 -9.38 13.35
CA GLY A 168 -6.97 -9.50 14.79
C GLY A 168 -6.89 -10.95 15.28
N LYS A 169 -7.77 -11.84 14.80
CA LYS A 169 -7.75 -13.29 15.12
C LYS A 169 -6.43 -13.98 14.76
N TRP A 170 -5.67 -13.43 13.81
CA TRP A 170 -4.39 -13.98 13.36
C TRP A 170 -3.18 -13.34 14.03
N VAL A 171 -3.36 -12.17 14.62
CA VAL A 171 -2.29 -11.34 15.20
C VAL A 171 -2.10 -11.62 16.69
N THR A 172 -2.99 -12.44 17.28
CA THR A 172 -2.99 -12.81 18.69
C THR A 172 -2.88 -14.33 18.86
N ASN A 173 -2.19 -14.78 19.90
CA ASN A 173 -2.56 -16.06 20.52
C ASN A 173 -4.02 -15.90 20.99
N ALA A 174 -4.85 -16.94 20.87
CA ALA A 174 -6.31 -16.89 21.11
C ALA A 174 -6.78 -16.29 22.46
N ASN A 175 -5.86 -15.95 23.37
CA ASN A 175 -6.11 -15.36 24.68
C ASN A 175 -5.84 -13.85 24.78
N ASP A 176 -5.29 -13.20 23.75
CA ASP A 176 -5.03 -11.74 23.77
C ASP A 176 -6.15 -11.01 22.99
N THR A 177 -7.13 -10.46 23.71
CA THR A 177 -8.26 -9.70 23.14
C THR A 177 -7.94 -8.23 22.93
N SER A 178 -6.76 -7.74 23.36
CA SER A 178 -6.41 -6.31 23.28
C SER A 178 -6.43 -5.78 21.85
N VAL A 179 -6.07 -6.63 20.88
CA VAL A 179 -6.16 -6.29 19.46
C VAL A 179 -7.61 -6.04 19.08
N LEU A 180 -8.54 -6.94 19.47
CA LEU A 180 -9.99 -6.87 19.18
C LEU A 180 -10.65 -5.64 19.83
N GLU A 181 -10.33 -5.35 21.08
CA GLU A 181 -10.83 -4.17 21.80
C GLU A 181 -10.34 -2.87 21.15
N ASN A 182 -9.07 -2.83 20.74
CA ASN A 182 -8.46 -1.68 20.08
C ASN A 182 -8.85 -1.53 18.60
N LEU A 183 -9.42 -2.56 17.96
CA LEU A 183 -9.96 -2.45 16.59
C LEU A 183 -11.01 -1.34 16.49
N SER A 184 -11.85 -1.22 17.53
CA SER A 184 -12.88 -0.18 17.60
C SER A 184 -12.26 1.22 17.58
N LEU A 185 -11.08 1.41 18.18
CA LEU A 185 -10.37 2.69 18.25
C LEU A 185 -9.82 3.13 16.90
N TRP A 186 -9.44 2.19 16.02
CA TRP A 186 -8.94 2.52 14.69
C TRP A 186 -10.04 2.76 13.68
N SER A 187 -11.28 2.40 14.01
CA SER A 187 -12.39 2.54 13.09
C SER A 187 -12.51 3.98 12.61
N GLN A 188 -12.63 4.94 13.53
CA GLN A 188 -12.79 6.35 13.20
C GLN A 188 -11.59 6.94 12.42
N PRO A 189 -10.32 6.77 12.85
CA PRO A 189 -9.18 7.23 12.06
C PRO A 189 -9.14 6.66 10.63
N VAL A 190 -9.36 5.35 10.46
CA VAL A 190 -9.37 4.71 9.13
C VAL A 190 -10.53 5.26 8.27
N LEU A 191 -11.70 5.46 8.86
CA LEU A 191 -12.84 6.07 8.17
C LEU A 191 -12.53 7.49 7.71
N GLN A 192 -11.90 8.30 8.57
CA GLN A 192 -11.49 9.67 8.23
C GLN A 192 -10.44 9.68 7.12
N THR A 193 -9.44 8.80 7.15
CA THR A 193 -8.47 8.62 6.06
C THR A 193 -9.19 8.32 4.75
N ASN A 194 -10.14 7.36 4.77
CA ASN A 194 -10.88 6.95 3.59
C ASN A 194 -11.71 8.09 3.01
N GLN A 195 -12.39 8.88 3.86
CA GLN A 195 -13.17 10.05 3.44
C GLN A 195 -12.30 11.14 2.80
N LYS A 196 -11.14 11.44 3.38
CA LYS A 196 -10.21 12.43 2.82
C LYS A 196 -9.59 11.98 1.50
N PHE A 197 -9.29 10.69 1.38
CA PHE A 197 -8.64 10.14 0.19
C PHE A 197 -9.53 10.15 -1.06
N VAL A 198 -10.86 10.29 -0.91
CA VAL A 198 -11.83 10.24 -2.03
C VAL A 198 -11.45 11.18 -3.17
N ASN A 199 -11.03 12.41 -2.85
CA ASN A 199 -10.69 13.42 -3.85
C ASN A 199 -9.42 13.07 -4.63
N LEU A 200 -8.37 12.64 -3.92
CA LEU A 200 -7.13 12.17 -4.55
C LEU A 200 -7.37 10.93 -5.41
N ALA A 201 -8.25 10.05 -4.97
CA ALA A 201 -8.56 8.82 -5.67
C ALA A 201 -9.26 9.04 -7.02
N ASP A 202 -9.87 10.20 -7.29
CA ASP A 202 -10.42 10.49 -8.61
C ASP A 202 -9.34 10.76 -9.67
N ALA A 203 -8.16 11.20 -9.24
CA ALA A 203 -7.02 11.43 -10.12
C ALA A 203 -6.18 10.17 -10.37
N LEU A 204 -6.11 9.28 -9.37
CA LEU A 204 -5.19 8.13 -9.34
C LEU A 204 -5.78 6.87 -10.01
N SER A 205 -4.88 5.92 -10.34
CA SER A 205 -5.24 4.60 -10.89
C SER A 205 -4.96 3.49 -9.89
N PHE A 206 -5.82 2.47 -9.87
CA PHE A 206 -5.78 1.41 -8.86
C PHE A 206 -5.91 0.02 -9.45
N THR A 207 -5.25 -0.94 -8.81
CA THR A 207 -5.59 -2.36 -8.88
C THR A 207 -5.87 -2.86 -7.49
N THR A 208 -7.04 -3.43 -7.28
CA THR A 208 -7.52 -3.87 -5.98
C THR A 208 -7.73 -5.36 -6.02
N TYR A 209 -6.92 -6.09 -5.27
CA TYR A 209 -7.07 -7.51 -5.04
C TYR A 209 -7.92 -7.77 -3.80
N VAL A 210 -8.99 -8.54 -3.99
CA VAL A 210 -9.94 -8.93 -2.94
C VAL A 210 -9.82 -10.43 -2.70
N GLU A 211 -9.80 -10.82 -1.42
CA GLU A 211 -9.78 -12.23 -1.01
C GLU A 211 -11.09 -12.95 -1.39
N GLU A 212 -10.97 -14.23 -1.71
CA GLU A 212 -12.06 -15.16 -1.91
C GLU A 212 -11.82 -16.34 -0.96
N ASP A 213 -12.81 -16.65 -0.12
CA ASP A 213 -12.71 -17.76 0.82
C ASP A 213 -13.61 -18.91 0.33
N THR A 214 -13.13 -20.13 0.50
CA THR A 214 -13.92 -21.31 0.13
C THR A 214 -14.56 -21.86 1.39
N LEU A 215 -15.83 -21.57 1.62
CA LEU A 215 -16.57 -22.12 2.75
C LEU A 215 -17.26 -23.42 2.32
N HIS A 216 -16.89 -24.55 2.92
CA HIS A 216 -17.51 -25.87 2.66
C HIS A 216 -17.54 -26.32 1.19
N GLY A 217 -16.48 -26.05 0.43
CA GLY A 217 -16.39 -26.45 -0.98
C GLY A 217 -17.18 -25.58 -1.97
N ALA A 218 -17.85 -24.53 -1.48
CA ALA A 218 -18.41 -23.47 -2.31
C ALA A 218 -17.50 -22.24 -2.24
N THR A 219 -17.18 -21.66 -3.40
CA THR A 219 -16.61 -20.31 -3.49
C THR A 219 -17.58 -19.33 -2.84
N VAL A 220 -17.17 -18.70 -1.73
CA VAL A 220 -17.93 -17.63 -1.10
C VAL A 220 -17.11 -16.35 -1.24
N ARG A 221 -17.66 -15.38 -1.97
CA ARG A 221 -17.07 -14.04 -2.08
C ARG A 221 -17.23 -13.33 -0.75
N ILE A 222 -16.15 -13.19 0.03
CA ILE A 222 -16.24 -12.55 1.34
C ILE A 222 -15.85 -11.07 1.23
N HIS A 223 -16.87 -10.21 1.40
CA HIS A 223 -16.81 -8.75 1.61
C HIS A 223 -16.21 -7.89 0.48
N GLU A 224 -17.00 -7.71 -0.59
CA GLU A 224 -16.75 -6.72 -1.65
C GLU A 224 -16.85 -5.27 -1.15
N GLY A 225 -17.78 -4.99 -0.23
CA GLY A 225 -18.16 -3.61 0.09
C GLY A 225 -17.13 -2.78 0.86
N SER A 226 -16.09 -3.39 1.44
CA SER A 226 -15.05 -2.65 2.17
C SER A 226 -13.72 -2.54 1.42
N ALA A 227 -13.46 -3.46 0.48
CA ALA A 227 -12.15 -3.56 -0.16
C ALA A 227 -12.05 -2.80 -1.48
N THR A 228 -13.15 -2.27 -2.03
CA THR A 228 -13.12 -1.48 -3.26
C THR A 228 -13.16 0.02 -2.97
N LEU A 229 -12.61 0.84 -3.86
CA LEU A 229 -12.71 2.30 -3.83
C LEU A 229 -13.96 2.82 -4.57
N ASN A 230 -14.52 2.02 -5.48
CA ASN A 230 -15.58 2.40 -6.41
C ASN A 230 -15.21 3.64 -7.25
N LYS A 231 -13.98 3.64 -7.79
CA LYS A 231 -13.44 4.74 -8.60
C LYS A 231 -13.35 4.36 -10.08
N PRO A 232 -13.52 5.31 -11.03
CA PRO A 232 -13.53 5.00 -12.46
C PRO A 232 -12.26 4.32 -12.97
N ARG A 233 -11.11 4.59 -12.33
CA ARG A 233 -9.79 4.02 -12.68
C ARG A 233 -9.36 2.89 -11.74
N GLU A 234 -10.30 2.25 -11.06
CA GLU A 234 -10.04 1.07 -10.25
C GLU A 234 -10.36 -0.21 -11.02
N ARG A 235 -9.38 -1.12 -11.06
CA ARG A 235 -9.60 -2.50 -11.49
C ARG A 235 -9.63 -3.43 -10.29
N VAL A 236 -10.76 -4.09 -10.07
CA VAL A 236 -10.93 -5.07 -8.99
C VAL A 236 -10.70 -6.48 -9.51
N ILE A 237 -9.88 -7.27 -8.82
CA ILE A 237 -9.54 -8.66 -9.17
C ILE A 237 -9.70 -9.52 -7.90
N THR A 238 -10.29 -10.70 -8.03
CA THR A 238 -10.39 -11.65 -6.92
C THR A 238 -9.18 -12.59 -6.91
N ILE A 239 -8.73 -12.97 -5.71
CA ILE A 239 -7.70 -13.99 -5.50
C ILE A 239 -8.28 -15.10 -4.64
N ALA A 240 -8.15 -16.34 -5.09
CA ALA A 240 -8.48 -17.55 -4.33
C ALA A 240 -7.49 -17.79 -3.17
N ALA A 241 -7.49 -16.88 -2.21
CA ALA A 241 -6.66 -16.88 -1.01
C ALA A 241 -7.35 -16.07 0.08
N ASN A 242 -7.03 -16.36 1.33
CA ASN A 242 -7.47 -15.54 2.46
C ASN A 242 -6.52 -14.34 2.68
N HIS A 243 -6.94 -13.43 3.55
CA HIS A 243 -6.26 -12.17 3.87
C HIS A 243 -4.78 -12.31 4.24
N LYS A 244 -4.38 -13.45 4.82
CA LYS A 244 -3.01 -13.75 5.26
C LYS A 244 -2.15 -14.26 4.11
N THR A 245 -2.75 -15.01 3.20
CA THR A 245 -2.04 -15.74 2.13
C THR A 245 -2.12 -15.06 0.78
N MET A 246 -3.00 -14.06 0.61
CA MET A 246 -3.20 -13.33 -0.65
C MET A 246 -1.98 -12.57 -1.19
N CYS A 247 -0.91 -12.43 -0.38
CA CYS A 247 0.35 -11.78 -0.77
C CYS A 247 1.53 -12.77 -0.87
N LYS A 248 1.28 -14.09 -0.78
CA LYS A 248 2.31 -15.12 -0.64
C LYS A 248 2.33 -16.06 -1.85
N PHE A 249 3.15 -15.74 -2.84
CA PHE A 249 3.26 -16.51 -4.07
C PHE A 249 4.61 -17.25 -4.12
N GLY A 250 4.55 -18.58 -4.08
CA GLY A 250 5.73 -19.45 -4.05
C GLY A 250 6.21 -19.91 -5.42
N SER A 251 5.47 -19.63 -6.49
CA SER A 251 5.79 -20.06 -7.85
C SER A 251 5.23 -19.11 -8.90
N ARG A 252 5.76 -19.17 -10.12
CA ARG A 252 5.25 -18.45 -11.30
C ARG A 252 3.76 -18.69 -11.53
N ALA A 253 3.29 -19.93 -11.36
CA ALA A 253 1.88 -20.28 -11.54
C ALA A 253 0.97 -19.59 -10.50
N GLN A 254 1.37 -19.55 -9.23
CA GLN A 254 0.61 -18.83 -8.19
C GLN A 254 0.64 -17.31 -8.39
N TYR A 255 1.76 -16.80 -8.91
CA TYR A 255 1.99 -15.38 -9.15
C TYR A 255 1.35 -14.86 -10.45
N GLN A 256 0.95 -15.73 -11.37
CA GLN A 256 0.59 -15.36 -12.76
C GLN A 256 -0.38 -14.18 -12.86
N ILE A 257 -1.50 -14.21 -12.13
CA ILE A 257 -2.50 -13.12 -12.13
C ILE A 257 -1.91 -11.78 -11.65
N ILE A 258 -0.91 -11.83 -10.77
CA ILE A 258 -0.19 -10.65 -10.29
C ILE A 258 0.81 -10.19 -11.36
N GLY A 259 1.61 -11.09 -11.91
CA GLY A 259 2.60 -10.81 -12.96
C GLY A 259 1.99 -10.19 -14.19
N ASP A 260 0.98 -10.83 -14.78
CA ASP A 260 0.29 -10.33 -15.97
C ASP A 260 -0.28 -8.92 -15.75
N ARG A 261 -0.73 -8.63 -14.52
CA ARG A 261 -1.23 -7.30 -14.17
C ARG A 261 -0.12 -6.28 -14.01
N PHE A 262 1.02 -6.64 -13.41
CA PHE A 262 2.17 -5.74 -13.33
C PHE A 262 2.72 -5.42 -14.71
N ILE A 263 2.87 -6.40 -15.61
CA ILE A 263 3.26 -6.17 -17.01
C ILE A 263 2.31 -5.14 -17.64
N LYS A 264 0.99 -5.35 -17.50
CA LYS A 264 0.02 -4.40 -18.06
C LYS A 264 0.08 -3.00 -17.43
N ILE A 265 0.36 -2.90 -16.13
CA ILE A 265 0.56 -1.60 -15.47
C ILE A 265 1.78 -0.90 -16.05
N LEU A 266 2.90 -1.62 -16.24
CA LEU A 266 4.13 -1.07 -16.77
C LEU A 266 3.97 -0.58 -18.22
N ASP A 267 3.33 -1.38 -19.09
CA ASP A 267 2.99 -0.98 -20.46
C ASP A 267 2.11 0.30 -20.49
N ASP A 268 1.16 0.39 -19.56
CA ASP A 268 0.28 1.55 -19.43
C ASP A 268 1.07 2.80 -18.95
N LEU A 269 2.20 2.65 -18.23
CA LEU A 269 3.05 3.79 -17.84
C LEU A 269 3.84 4.35 -19.03
N GLU A 270 4.38 3.47 -19.88
CA GLU A 270 5.18 3.89 -21.03
C GLU A 270 4.36 4.65 -22.06
N SER A 271 3.09 4.26 -22.22
CA SER A 271 2.16 4.84 -23.18
C SER A 271 1.49 6.16 -22.73
N ARG A 272 1.62 6.55 -21.44
CA ARG A 272 0.88 7.67 -20.82
C ARG A 272 1.69 8.93 -20.51
N LYS A 273 2.89 9.11 -21.08
CA LYS A 273 3.70 10.33 -20.83
C LYS A 273 2.96 11.66 -21.02
N ALA A 274 1.98 11.73 -21.93
CA ALA A 274 1.15 12.94 -22.12
C ALA A 274 0.00 13.05 -21.09
N GLU A 275 -0.55 11.94 -20.60
CA GLU A 275 -1.54 11.95 -19.51
C GLU A 275 -0.90 12.29 -18.15
N ASP A 276 0.42 12.12 -18.02
CA ASP A 276 1.18 12.47 -16.82
C ASP A 276 1.20 13.97 -16.54
N GLU A 277 1.24 14.81 -17.59
CA GLU A 277 1.12 16.27 -17.47
C GLU A 277 -0.31 16.64 -17.04
N ALA A 278 -1.33 16.01 -17.63
CA ALA A 278 -2.72 16.20 -17.23
C ALA A 278 -3.00 15.69 -15.79
N LEU A 279 -2.34 14.62 -15.33
CA LEU A 279 -2.42 14.16 -13.95
C LEU A 279 -1.82 15.19 -12.98
N ALA A 280 -0.70 15.80 -13.35
CA ALA A 280 -0.07 16.87 -12.57
C ALA A 280 -0.99 18.08 -12.41
N GLU A 281 -1.64 18.51 -13.48
CA GLU A 281 -2.65 19.58 -13.46
C GLU A 281 -3.85 19.19 -12.58
N ARG A 282 -4.43 18.00 -12.78
CA ARG A 282 -5.56 17.52 -11.98
C ARG A 282 -5.23 17.48 -10.49
N LEU A 283 -4.04 17.02 -10.10
CA LEU A 283 -3.61 16.99 -8.70
C LEU A 283 -3.39 18.39 -8.11
N ALA A 284 -2.94 19.36 -8.92
CA ALA A 284 -2.78 20.75 -8.48
C ALA A 284 -4.11 21.49 -8.33
N GLU A 285 -5.12 21.13 -9.12
CA GLU A 285 -6.47 21.72 -9.09
C GLU A 285 -7.38 21.14 -8.00
N LEU A 286 -7.02 19.97 -7.44
CA LEU A 286 -7.79 19.39 -6.34
C LEU A 286 -7.81 20.38 -5.16
N PRO A 287 -8.99 20.70 -4.61
CA PRO A 287 -9.08 21.62 -3.49
C PRO A 287 -8.20 21.09 -2.36
N THR A 288 -7.19 21.87 -1.98
CA THR A 288 -6.52 21.68 -0.69
C THR A 288 -7.59 21.84 0.37
N PRO A 289 -7.70 20.94 1.37
CA PRO A 289 -8.60 21.15 2.50
C PRO A 289 -8.37 22.57 3.01
N SER A 290 -9.43 23.39 3.00
CA SER A 290 -9.31 24.80 3.36
C SER A 290 -8.62 24.89 4.72
N ALA A 291 -7.81 25.94 4.91
CA ALA A 291 -7.12 26.27 6.16
C ALA A 291 -8.04 26.41 7.40
N SER A 292 -9.33 26.07 7.29
CA SER A 292 -10.35 26.08 8.33
C SER A 292 -10.68 24.70 8.92
N LEU A 293 -10.11 23.60 8.40
CA LEU A 293 -10.09 22.33 9.14
C LEU A 293 -8.72 22.24 9.83
N PRO A 294 -8.65 22.11 11.18
CA PRO A 294 -7.37 21.91 11.82
C PRO A 294 -6.71 20.68 11.20
N LEU A 295 -5.42 20.80 10.86
CA LEU A 295 -4.57 19.64 10.63
C LEU A 295 -4.85 18.68 11.79
N ALA A 296 -5.59 17.59 11.54
CA ALA A 296 -6.09 16.72 12.59
C ALA A 296 -4.97 16.02 13.39
N CYS A 297 -3.72 16.31 13.04
CA CYS A 297 -2.51 15.78 13.62
C CYS A 297 -1.45 16.89 13.82
N SER A 298 -1.86 18.14 14.08
CA SER A 298 -0.96 19.23 14.51
C SER A 298 -0.64 19.09 16.00
N THR A 299 0.27 18.19 16.32
CA THR A 299 1.10 18.31 17.52
C THR A 299 2.55 18.30 17.06
N ASP A 300 2.90 19.26 16.20
CA ASP A 300 4.30 19.65 16.13
C ASP A 300 4.62 20.31 17.47
N PRO A 301 5.64 19.86 18.22
CA PRO A 301 6.08 20.61 19.38
C PRO A 301 6.55 21.99 18.92
N PRO A 302 6.28 23.07 19.70
CA PRO A 302 6.82 24.37 19.40
C PRO A 302 8.35 24.27 19.33
N ILE A 303 8.91 24.89 18.29
CA ILE A 303 10.34 25.01 17.98
C ILE A 303 11.12 25.46 19.22
#